data_AF-A0A6P3IR12-F1
#
_entry.id   AF-A0A6P3IR12-F1
#
_cell.length_a   1.000
_cell.length_b   1.000
_cell.length_c   1.000
_cell.angle_alpha   90.00
_cell.angle_beta   90.00
_cell.angle_gamma   90.00
#
_symmetry.space_group_name_H-M   'P 1'
#
loop_
_entity.id
_entity.type
_entity.pdbx_description
1 polymer ?
#
loop_
_entity_poly.entity_id
_entity_poly.type
_entity_poly.pdbx_seq_one_letter_code
_entity_poly.pdbx_strand_id
1 'polypeptide(L)' 'MKLFTGLILCSLVLGVHSQWMSFLGEAYEGAKDMWRAYSDMREANYKGADKYFHARGNYDAARRGPGGAWAAK' A
#
# COMPACT_ATOMS: atom_id res chain seq x y z
N MET A 1 10.13 35.02 18.14
CA MET A 1 8.87 34.49 17.53
C MET A 1 9.08 33.95 16.12
N LYS A 2 9.68 34.71 15.18
CA LYS A 2 9.89 34.28 13.77
C LYS A 2 10.62 32.94 13.58
N LEU A 3 11.69 32.69 14.34
CA LEU A 3 12.43 31.40 14.30
C LEU A 3 11.59 30.21 14.76
N PHE A 4 10.80 30.39 15.83
CA PHE A 4 9.94 29.33 16.37
C PHE A 4 8.82 28.98 15.40
N THR A 5 8.21 29.99 14.77
CA THR A 5 7.20 29.79 13.72
C THR A 5 7.79 29.06 12.51
N GLY A 6 9.02 29.41 12.10
CA GLY A 6 9.71 28.73 11.01
C GLY A 6 10.03 27.26 11.30
N LEU A 7 10.44 26.94 12.52
CA LEU A 7 10.69 25.55 12.94
C LEU A 7 9.42 24.69 12.94
N ILE A 8 8.29 25.24 13.41
CA ILE A 8 6.99 24.55 13.35
C ILE A 8 6.57 24.31 11.90
N LEU A 9 6.73 25.30 11.01
CA LEU A 9 6.39 25.13 9.60
C LEU A 9 7.25 24.05 8.94
N CYS A 10 8.56 24.05 9.23
CA CYS A 10 9.50 23.10 8.66
C CYS A 10 9.21 21.66 9.13
N SER A 11 8.90 21.47 10.43
CA SER A 11 8.56 20.14 10.95
C SER A 11 7.25 19.59 10.39
N LEU A 12 6.24 20.43 10.16
CA LEU A 12 5.00 20.04 9.51
C LEU A 12 5.22 19.58 8.06
N VAL A 13 6.03 20.32 7.29
CA VAL A 13 6.36 19.94 5.90
C VAL A 13 7.09 18.60 5.85
N LEU A 14 8.06 18.39 6.73
CA LEU A 14 8.81 17.13 6.80
C LEU A 14 7.91 15.95 7.23
N GLY A 15 6.99 16.16 8.18
CA GLY A 15 6.05 15.14 8.62
C GLY A 15 5.03 14.74 7.54
N VAL A 16 4.54 15.71 6.76
CA VAL A 16 3.67 15.41 5.61
C VAL A 16 4.44 14.64 4.55
N HIS A 17 5.68 15.06 4.25
CA HIS A 17 6.49 14.40 3.22
C HIS A 17 6.79 12.93 3.58
N SER A 18 7.11 12.62 4.84
CA SER A 18 7.36 11.25 5.26
C SER A 18 6.12 10.36 5.18
N GLN A 19 4.94 10.88 5.54
CA GLN A 19 3.70 10.12 5.48
C GLN A 19 3.25 9.84 4.03
N TRP A 20 3.46 10.79 3.12
CA TRP A 20 3.21 10.59 1.68
C TRP A 20 4.15 9.55 1.07
N MET A 21 5.43 9.57 1.43
CA MET A 21 6.38 8.57 0.93
C MET A 21 6.06 7.16 1.46
N SER A 22 5.62 7.02 2.71
CA SER A 22 5.13 5.74 3.25
C SER A 22 3.93 5.24 2.46
N PHE A 23 2.92 6.10 2.27
CA PHE A 23 1.70 5.75 1.54
C PHE A 23 1.99 5.26 0.11
N LEU A 24 2.87 5.95 -0.62
CA LEU A 24 3.26 5.55 -1.97
C LEU A 24 4.01 4.21 -1.98
N GLY A 25 4.91 3.99 -1.01
CA GLY A 25 5.61 2.72 -0.85
C GLY A 25 4.64 1.56 -0.56
N GLU A 26 3.68 1.78 0.34
CA GLU A 26 2.64 0.81 0.68
C GLU A 26 1.75 0.49 -0.53
N ALA A 27 1.35 1.51 -1.31
CA ALA A 27 0.55 1.33 -2.51
C ALA A 27 1.30 0.55 -3.60
N TYR A 28 2.59 0.83 -3.78
CA TYR A 28 3.43 0.08 -4.72
C TYR A 28 3.57 -1.39 -4.33
N GLU A 29 3.85 -1.66 -3.05
CA GLU A 29 3.92 -3.04 -2.54
C GLU A 29 2.55 -3.75 -2.63
N GLY A 30 1.46 -3.05 -2.33
CA GLY A 30 0.10 -3.60 -2.48
C GLY A 30 -0.23 -3.97 -3.93
N ALA A 31 0.13 -3.13 -4.90
CA ALA A 31 -0.04 -3.44 -6.31
C ALA A 31 0.77 -4.68 -6.74
N LYS A 32 2.00 -4.84 -6.22
CA LYS A 32 2.80 -6.06 -6.44
C LYS A 32 2.15 -7.30 -5.83
N ASP A 33 1.56 -7.19 -4.64
CA ASP A 33 0.86 -8.30 -4.00
C ASP A 33 -0.38 -8.74 -4.82
N MET A 34 -1.12 -7.79 -5.39
CA MET A 34 -2.24 -8.06 -6.30
C MET A 34 -1.78 -8.76 -7.59
N TRP A 35 -0.68 -8.28 -8.19
CA TRP A 35 -0.09 -8.90 -9.37
C TRP A 35 0.37 -10.34 -9.07
N ARG A 36 1.00 -10.56 -7.92
CA ARG A 36 1.40 -11.89 -7.46
C ARG A 36 0.19 -12.81 -7.28
N ALA A 37 -0.88 -12.32 -6.66
CA ALA A 37 -2.09 -13.11 -6.47
C ALA A 37 -2.72 -13.55 -7.80
N TYR A 38 -2.76 -12.67 -8.79
CA TYR A 38 -3.18 -13.01 -10.16
C TYR A 38 -2.24 -14.03 -10.84
N SER A 39 -0.93 -13.86 -10.68
CA SER A 39 0.08 -14.74 -11.29
C SER A 39 -0.02 -16.15 -10.73
N ASP A 40 -0.07 -16.30 -9.41
CA ASP A 40 -0.23 -17.57 -8.73
C ASP A 40 -1.57 -18.24 -9.09
N MET A 41 -2.65 -17.47 -9.25
CA MET A 41 -3.95 -18.00 -9.68
C MET A 41 -3.84 -18.65 -11.07
N ARG A 42 -3.15 -17.97 -12.00
CA ARG A 42 -2.93 -18.48 -13.36
C ARG A 42 -2.04 -19.72 -13.36
N GLU A 43 -0.99 -19.71 -12.57
CA GLU A 43 -0.06 -20.84 -12.46
C GLU A 43 -0.73 -22.06 -11.81
N ALA A 44 -1.50 -21.84 -10.73
CA ALA A 44 -2.19 -22.93 -10.03
C ALA A 44 -3.25 -23.62 -10.91
N ASN A 45 -3.86 -22.89 -11.85
CA ASN A 45 -4.87 -23.40 -12.79
C ASN A 45 -5.94 -24.28 -12.11
N TYR A 46 -6.36 -23.88 -10.90
CA TYR A 46 -7.23 -24.67 -10.05
C TYR A 46 -8.67 -24.19 -10.11
N LYS A 47 -9.59 -25.09 -10.50
CA LYS A 47 -11.00 -24.75 -10.69
C LYS A 47 -11.65 -24.35 -9.36
N GLY A 48 -12.29 -23.18 -9.34
CA GLY A 48 -12.99 -22.65 -8.15
C GLY A 48 -12.10 -21.97 -7.11
N ALA A 49 -10.81 -21.75 -7.40
CA ALA A 49 -9.90 -21.03 -6.49
C ALA A 49 -9.86 -19.51 -6.70
N ASP A 50 -10.62 -18.95 -7.66
CA ASP A 50 -10.60 -17.53 -8.00
C ASP A 50 -10.87 -16.62 -6.79
N LYS A 51 -11.84 -17.00 -5.95
CA LYS A 51 -12.19 -16.24 -4.74
C LYS A 51 -11.11 -16.30 -3.66
N TYR A 52 -10.39 -17.43 -3.57
CA TYR A 52 -9.24 -17.54 -2.67
C TYR A 52 -8.13 -16.57 -3.09
N PHE A 53 -7.75 -16.55 -4.37
CA PHE A 53 -6.68 -15.68 -4.84
C PHE A 53 -7.03 -14.19 -4.74
N HIS A 54 -8.29 -13.81 -5.02
CA HIS A 54 -8.76 -12.45 -4.76
C HIS A 54 -8.68 -12.08 -3.28
N ALA A 55 -9.19 -12.93 -2.39
CA ALA A 55 -9.15 -12.66 -0.95
C ALA A 55 -7.70 -12.56 -0.44
N ARG A 56 -6.82 -13.45 -0.89
CA ARG A 56 -5.40 -13.46 -0.52
C ARG A 56 -4.67 -12.21 -1.03
N GLY A 57 -4.89 -11.81 -2.30
CA GLY A 57 -4.31 -10.58 -2.86
C GLY A 57 -4.72 -9.35 -2.07
N ASN A 58 -6.02 -9.20 -1.80
CA ASN A 58 -6.54 -8.08 -0.99
C ASN A 58 -6.00 -8.11 0.44
N TYR A 59 -5.90 -9.28 1.05
CA TYR A 59 -5.35 -9.45 2.40
C TYR A 59 -3.87 -9.06 2.48
N ASP A 60 -3.05 -9.56 1.55
CA ASP A 60 -1.62 -9.26 1.49
C ASP A 60 -1.37 -7.76 1.26
N ALA A 61 -2.09 -7.16 0.29
CA ALA A 61 -1.99 -5.74 0.01
C ALA A 61 -2.47 -4.86 1.17
N ALA A 62 -3.61 -5.18 1.79
CA ALA A 62 -4.12 -4.42 2.94
C ALA A 62 -3.19 -4.49 4.16
N ARG A 63 -2.42 -5.57 4.32
CA ARG A 63 -1.41 -5.70 5.38
C ARG A 63 -0.20 -4.78 5.22
N ARG A 64 0.00 -4.18 4.04
CA ARG A 64 1.07 -3.19 3.83
C ARG A 64 0.77 -1.87 4.55
N GLY A 65 -0.50 -1.51 4.71
CA GLY A 65 -0.94 -0.26 5.32
C GLY A 65 -2.04 0.43 4.50
N PRO A 66 -2.42 1.67 4.85
CA PRO A 66 -3.44 2.43 4.13
C PRO A 66 -3.20 2.52 2.62
N GLY A 67 -1.95 2.68 2.16
CA GLY A 67 -1.62 2.73 0.74
C GLY A 67 -1.86 1.40 0.03
N GLY A 68 -1.50 0.29 0.67
CA GLY A 68 -1.73 -1.05 0.12
C GLY A 68 -3.21 -1.42 0.11
N ALA A 69 -3.96 -1.05 1.15
CA ALA A 69 -5.42 -1.20 1.17
C ALA A 69 -6.11 -0.35 0.08
N TRP A 70 -5.58 0.84 -0.21
CA TRP A 70 -6.04 1.67 -1.34
C TRP A 70 -5.73 1.00 -2.69
N ALA A 71 -4.53 0.43 -2.86
CA ALA A 71 -4.16 -0.26 -4.09
C ALA A 71 -4.97 -1.54 -4.37
N ALA A 72 -5.55 -2.14 -3.32
CA ALA A 72 -6.38 -3.35 -3.42
C ALA A 72 -7.88 -3.05 -3.63
N LYS A 73 -8.29 -1.78 -3.67
CA LYS A 73 -9.68 -1.35 -3.73
C LYS A 73 -10.13 -1.05 -5.16
#